data_AF-A0A965Y8H5-F1
#
_entry.id   AF-A0A965Y8H5-F1
#
_cell.length_a   1.000
_cell.length_b   1.000
_cell.length_c   1.000
_cell.angle_alpha   90.00
_cell.angle_beta   90.00
_cell.angle_gamma   90.00
#
_symmetry.space_group_name_H-M   'P 1'
#
loop_
_entity.id
_entity.type
_entity.pdbx_description
1 polymer ?
#
loop_
_entity_poly.entity_id
_entity_poly.type
_entity_poly.pdbx_seq_one_letter_code
_entity_poly.pdbx_strand_id
1 'polypeptide(L)'
;MIKKDWKNLALNREAIPKNLREETTKDFCIKFNVPESTYYEYVSKKESQAEIVKKSLNNVKKYIPEVLEKLGEKAILGDTKAIEMYLEYIVKLNKKLDITSENKIIYLPSEILEENGIK
;
A
#
# COMPACT_ATOMS: atom_id res chain seq x y z
N MET A 1 -17.77 -13.06 26.80
CA MET A 1 -17.68 -12.90 25.33
C MET A 1 -16.93 -11.62 25.04
N ILE A 2 -15.74 -11.67 24.42
CA ILE A 2 -15.07 -10.45 23.94
C ILE A 2 -15.93 -9.93 22.80
N LYS A 3 -16.69 -8.87 23.06
CA LYS A 3 -17.48 -8.13 22.09
C LYS A 3 -16.49 -7.49 21.10
N LYS A 4 -15.96 -8.26 20.16
CA LYS A 4 -15.00 -7.76 19.16
C LYS A 4 -15.68 -6.60 18.43
N ASP A 5 -15.06 -5.43 18.46
CA ASP A 5 -15.61 -4.22 17.88
C ASP A 5 -15.66 -4.35 16.35
N TRP A 6 -16.86 -4.65 15.83
CA TRP A 6 -17.10 -4.82 14.40
C TRP A 6 -16.68 -3.59 13.59
N LYS A 7 -16.69 -2.40 14.20
CA LYS A 7 -16.31 -1.15 13.55
C LYS A 7 -14.83 -1.16 13.19
N ASN A 8 -13.94 -1.42 14.15
CA ASN A 8 -12.50 -1.52 13.88
C ASN A 8 -12.19 -2.65 12.87
N LEU A 9 -12.88 -3.78 12.98
CA LEU A 9 -12.73 -4.88 12.02
C LEU A 9 -13.20 -4.51 10.61
N ALA A 10 -14.30 -3.74 10.48
CA ALA A 10 -14.75 -3.21 9.21
C ALA A 10 -13.73 -2.27 8.59
N LEU A 11 -13.10 -1.38 9.38
CA LEU A 11 -12.03 -0.50 8.89
C LEU A 11 -10.82 -1.30 8.41
N ASN A 12 -10.39 -2.33 9.16
CA ASN A 12 -9.29 -3.20 8.75
C ASN A 12 -9.62 -3.95 7.44
N ARG A 13 -10.85 -4.44 7.30
CA ARG A 13 -11.32 -5.12 6.09
C ARG A 13 -11.38 -4.17 4.89
N GLU A 14 -11.88 -2.96 5.07
CA GLU A 14 -11.97 -1.97 3.99
C GLU A 14 -10.61 -1.46 3.53
N ALA A 15 -9.59 -1.52 4.39
CA ALA A 15 -8.20 -1.23 4.04
C ALA A 15 -7.57 -2.28 3.10
N ILE A 16 -8.25 -3.41 2.86
CA ILE A 16 -7.84 -4.44 1.90
C ILE A 16 -8.63 -4.22 0.59
N PRO A 17 -7.99 -4.27 -0.59
CA PRO A 17 -8.68 -4.20 -1.88
C PRO A 17 -9.80 -5.25 -1.99
N LYS A 18 -10.95 -4.88 -2.57
CA LYS A 18 -12.16 -5.74 -2.62
C LYS A 18 -11.90 -7.15 -3.13
N ASN A 19 -11.05 -7.29 -4.16
CA ASN A 19 -10.70 -8.57 -4.78
C ASN A 19 -9.81 -9.46 -3.91
N LEU A 20 -9.20 -8.93 -2.85
CA LEU A 20 -8.31 -9.65 -1.94
C LEU A 20 -8.98 -9.93 -0.58
N ARG A 21 -10.26 -9.59 -0.40
CA ARG A 21 -10.98 -9.81 0.86
C ARG A 21 -11.45 -11.26 0.94
N GLU A 22 -11.23 -11.90 2.09
CA GLU A 22 -11.58 -13.31 2.31
C GLU A 22 -13.09 -13.56 2.39
N GLU A 23 -13.86 -12.59 2.89
CA GLU A 23 -15.32 -12.71 3.07
C GLU A 23 -16.07 -11.55 2.41
N THR A 24 -17.31 -11.78 1.98
CA THR A 24 -18.16 -10.71 1.43
C THR A 24 -18.62 -9.75 2.53
N THR A 25 -19.11 -8.56 2.16
CA THR A 25 -19.68 -7.63 3.15
C THR A 25 -20.92 -8.23 3.83
N LYS A 26 -21.71 -9.00 3.09
CA LYS A 26 -22.89 -9.70 3.60
C LYS A 26 -22.50 -10.72 4.67
N ASP A 27 -21.50 -11.55 4.42
CA ASP A 27 -21.04 -12.57 5.37
C ASP A 27 -20.49 -11.93 6.65
N PHE A 28 -19.70 -10.86 6.50
CA PHE A 28 -19.21 -10.07 7.64
C PHE A 28 -20.38 -9.50 8.46
N CYS A 29 -21.37 -8.90 7.81
CA CYS A 29 -22.52 -8.30 8.46
C CYS A 29 -23.36 -9.35 9.22
N ILE A 30 -23.57 -10.53 8.64
CA ILE A 30 -24.24 -11.66 9.31
C ILE A 30 -23.46 -12.11 10.54
N LYS A 31 -22.14 -12.30 10.42
CA LYS A 31 -21.25 -12.75 11.50
C LYS A 31 -21.25 -11.83 12.71
N PHE A 32 -21.38 -10.52 12.50
CA PHE A 32 -21.41 -9.52 13.57
C PHE A 32 -22.82 -9.06 13.96
N ASN A 33 -23.86 -9.62 13.33
CA ASN A 33 -25.26 -9.23 13.52
C ASN A 33 -25.48 -7.71 13.31
N VAL A 34 -24.95 -7.18 12.21
CA VAL A 34 -25.05 -5.77 11.83
C VAL A 34 -25.78 -5.67 10.49
N PRO A 35 -26.78 -4.79 10.31
CA PRO A 35 -27.37 -4.53 9.00
C PRO A 35 -26.34 -3.98 8.01
N GLU A 36 -26.39 -4.43 6.75
CA GLU A 36 -25.48 -3.92 5.70
C GLU A 36 -25.58 -2.39 5.53
N SER A 37 -26.77 -1.81 5.69
CA SER A 37 -26.97 -0.35 5.67
C SER A 37 -26.16 0.35 6.77
N THR A 38 -26.20 -0.16 8.00
CA THR A 38 -25.40 0.36 9.13
C THR A 38 -23.90 0.23 8.88
N TYR A 39 -23.47 -0.87 8.25
CA TYR A 39 -22.07 -1.06 7.84
C TYR A 39 -21.64 0.02 6.84
N TYR A 40 -22.40 0.19 5.76
CA TYR A 40 -22.06 1.16 4.70
C TYR A 40 -22.15 2.60 5.20
N GLU A 41 -23.14 2.92 6.03
CA GLU A 41 -23.23 4.23 6.70
C GLU A 41 -22.00 4.48 7.58
N TYR A 42 -21.55 3.50 8.36
CA TYR A 42 -20.37 3.65 9.19
C TYR A 42 -19.09 3.83 8.36
N VAL A 43 -18.87 2.97 7.36
CA VAL A 43 -17.65 3.00 6.53
C VAL A 43 -17.56 4.28 5.70
N SER A 44 -18.69 4.82 5.23
CA SER A 44 -18.73 6.04 4.43
C SER A 44 -18.46 7.34 5.21
N LYS A 45 -18.45 7.29 6.56
CA LYS A 45 -18.10 8.45 7.40
C LYS A 45 -16.67 8.91 7.11
N LYS A 46 -16.46 10.23 7.15
CA LYS A 46 -15.17 10.86 6.81
C LYS A 46 -14.04 10.34 7.70
N GLU A 47 -14.32 10.15 8.99
CA GLU A 47 -13.36 9.64 9.98
C GLU A 47 -12.99 8.18 9.67
N SER A 48 -13.98 7.36 9.31
CA SER A 48 -13.78 5.97 8.90
C SER A 48 -12.92 5.89 7.64
N GLN A 49 -13.21 6.70 6.63
CA GLN A 49 -12.43 6.76 5.40
C GLN A 49 -10.98 7.20 5.65
N ALA A 50 -10.76 8.20 6.50
CA ALA A 50 -9.41 8.64 6.86
C ALA A 50 -8.60 7.51 7.53
N GLU A 51 -9.23 6.77 8.45
CA GLU A 51 -8.58 5.65 9.13
C GLU A 51 -8.34 4.45 8.18
N ILE A 52 -9.27 4.16 7.26
CA ILE A 52 -9.08 3.15 6.19
C ILE A 52 -7.87 3.50 5.34
N VAL A 53 -7.76 4.75 4.86
CA VAL A 53 -6.61 5.19 4.05
C VAL A 53 -5.30 5.05 4.83
N LYS A 54 -5.28 5.45 6.10
CA LYS A 54 -4.10 5.30 6.97
C LYS A 54 -3.68 3.84 7.11
N LYS A 55 -4.63 2.94 7.34
CA LYS A 55 -4.38 1.49 7.42
C LYS A 55 -3.87 0.94 6.08
N SER A 56 -4.48 1.34 4.96
CA SER A 56 -4.03 0.96 3.62
C SER A 56 -2.59 1.38 3.37
N LEU A 57 -2.22 2.62 3.73
CA LEU A 57 -0.84 3.11 3.57
C LEU A 57 0.15 2.31 4.43
N ASN A 58 -0.21 1.97 5.66
CA ASN A 58 0.63 1.14 6.51
C ASN A 58 0.78 -0.29 5.97
N ASN A 59 -0.29 -0.86 5.40
CA ASN A 59 -0.22 -2.15 4.71
C ASN A 59 0.72 -2.06 3.52
N VAL A 60 0.61 -1.02 2.69
CA VAL A 60 1.51 -0.80 1.54
C VAL A 60 2.96 -0.73 1.99
N LYS A 61 3.28 0.00 3.06
CA LYS A 61 4.65 0.09 3.60
C LYS A 61 5.30 -1.26 3.86
N LYS A 62 4.53 -2.25 4.33
CA LYS A 62 5.01 -3.63 4.54
C LYS A 62 5.41 -4.30 3.23
N TYR A 63 4.69 -4.04 2.15
CA TYR A 63 4.89 -4.65 0.83
C TYR A 63 5.79 -3.83 -0.10
N ILE A 64 6.19 -2.61 0.27
CA ILE A 64 7.04 -1.74 -0.57
C ILE A 64 8.29 -2.51 -1.09
N PRO A 65 9.08 -3.20 -0.26
CA PRO A 65 10.30 -3.86 -0.75
C PRO A 65 10.01 -4.90 -1.84
N GLU A 66 9.02 -5.77 -1.59
CA GLU A 66 8.64 -6.84 -2.51
C GLU A 66 8.02 -6.29 -3.81
N VAL A 67 7.20 -5.23 -3.71
CA VAL A 67 6.62 -4.57 -4.90
C VAL A 67 7.71 -3.91 -5.74
N LEU A 68 8.72 -3.30 -5.13
CA LEU A 68 9.84 -2.70 -5.86
C LEU A 68 10.71 -3.76 -6.53
N GLU A 69 10.99 -4.87 -5.87
CA GLU A 69 11.69 -6.01 -6.46
C GLU A 69 10.95 -6.52 -7.70
N LYS A 70 9.62 -6.73 -7.59
CA LYS A 70 8.79 -7.17 -8.72
C LYS A 70 8.68 -6.13 -9.83
N LEU A 71 8.67 -4.84 -9.51
CA LEU A 71 8.74 -3.77 -10.51
C LEU A 71 10.08 -3.79 -11.23
N GLY A 72 11.19 -3.98 -10.51
CA GLY A 72 12.53 -4.12 -11.07
C GLY A 72 12.66 -5.33 -12.00
N GLU A 73 12.18 -6.51 -11.57
CA GLU A 73 12.16 -7.72 -12.40
C GLU A 73 11.40 -7.48 -13.72
N LYS A 74 10.21 -6.88 -13.66
CA LYS A 74 9.41 -6.56 -14.85
C LYS A 74 10.07 -5.51 -15.73
N ALA A 75 10.73 -4.53 -15.12
CA ALA A 75 11.46 -3.49 -15.83
C ALA A 75 12.62 -4.08 -16.63
N ILE A 76 13.39 -5.02 -16.05
CA ILE A 76 14.47 -5.74 -16.73
C ILE A 76 13.93 -6.54 -17.93
N LEU A 77 12.72 -7.08 -17.81
CA LEU A 77 12.04 -7.80 -18.90
C LEU A 77 11.44 -6.87 -19.98
N GLY A 78 11.59 -5.55 -19.86
CA GLY A 78 11.16 -4.58 -20.86
C GLY A 78 9.71 -4.10 -20.74
N ASP A 79 9.03 -4.35 -19.60
CA ASP A 79 7.71 -3.75 -19.34
C ASP A 79 7.86 -2.24 -19.14
N THR A 80 7.48 -1.47 -20.15
CA THR A 80 7.65 -0.01 -20.19
C THR A 80 6.94 0.70 -19.04
N LYS A 81 5.80 0.17 -18.60
CA LYS A 81 5.05 0.73 -17.47
C LYS A 81 5.75 0.43 -16.15
N ALA A 82 6.30 -0.78 -15.99
CA ALA A 82 7.10 -1.11 -14.82
C ALA A 82 8.37 -0.26 -14.74
N ILE A 83 9.05 -0.02 -15.87
CA ILE A 83 10.21 0.88 -15.97
C ILE A 83 9.84 2.29 -15.49
N GLU A 84 8.79 2.88 -16.06
CA GLU A 84 8.32 4.23 -15.71
C GLU A 84 8.01 4.33 -14.22
N MET A 85 7.22 3.39 -13.68
CA MET A 85 6.83 3.39 -12.28
C MET A 85 8.01 3.19 -11.32
N TYR A 86 8.96 2.31 -11.68
CA TYR A 86 10.14 2.05 -10.88
C TYR A 86 11.05 3.27 -10.81
N LEU A 87 11.35 3.89 -11.96
CA LEU A 87 12.17 5.11 -12.03
C LEU A 87 11.50 6.30 -11.33
N GLU A 88 10.20 6.52 -11.53
CA GLU A 88 9.46 7.59 -10.86
C GLU A 88 9.51 7.43 -9.33
N TYR A 89 9.42 6.19 -8.83
CA TYR A 89 9.53 5.91 -7.41
C TYR A 89 10.92 6.20 -6.85
N ILE A 90 11.99 5.79 -7.56
CA ILE A 90 13.37 6.10 -7.17
C ILE A 90 13.60 7.61 -7.13
N VAL A 91 13.10 8.37 -8.12
CA VAL A 91 13.20 9.84 -8.14
C VAL A 91 12.43 10.46 -6.97
N LYS A 92 11.24 9.94 -6.63
CA LYS A 92 10.45 10.41 -5.48
C LYS A 92 11.14 10.11 -4.14
N LEU A 93 11.84 8.99 -4.03
CA LEU A 93 12.70 8.71 -2.88
C LEU A 93 13.87 9.68 -2.84
N ASN A 94 14.56 9.89 -3.97
CA ASN A 94 15.73 10.78 -4.06
C ASN A 94 15.39 12.23 -3.68
N LYS A 95 14.23 12.74 -4.10
CA LYS A 95 13.73 14.07 -3.72
C LYS A 95 13.32 14.18 -2.24
N LYS A 96 13.29 13.06 -1.49
CA LYS A 96 12.95 12.98 -0.06
C LYS A 96 14.09 12.39 0.79
N LEU A 97 15.29 12.24 0.22
CA LEU A 97 16.49 11.59 0.79
C LEU A 97 17.44 12.63 1.42
N ASP A 98 17.08 13.28 2.52
CA ASP A 98 17.64 12.96 3.86
C ASP A 98 17.02 11.68 4.46
N ILE A 99 17.27 10.51 3.86
CA ILE A 99 17.03 9.23 4.54
C ILE A 99 18.40 8.77 5.03
N THR A 100 18.77 9.27 6.20
CA THR A 100 19.72 8.60 7.08
C THR A 100 19.08 7.31 7.60
N SER A 101 18.95 6.31 6.72
CA SER A 101 18.79 4.94 7.18
C SER A 101 20.18 4.41 7.51
N GLU A 102 20.43 4.28 8.79
CA GLU A 102 21.62 3.72 9.43
C GLU A 102 22.31 2.64 8.57
N ASN A 103 23.53 2.98 8.13
CA ASN A 103 24.63 2.08 7.76
C ASN A 103 24.49 1.10 6.57
N LYS A 104 23.75 1.44 5.51
CA LYS A 104 24.07 0.87 4.18
C LYS A 104 24.13 1.97 3.13
N ILE A 105 25.36 2.37 2.80
CA ILE A 105 25.64 3.14 1.58
C ILE A 105 25.28 2.23 0.40
N ILE A 106 24.17 2.52 -0.26
CA ILE A 106 23.86 1.91 -1.55
C ILE A 106 24.70 2.67 -2.57
N TYR A 107 25.78 2.04 -3.03
CA TYR A 107 26.56 2.56 -4.15
C TYR A 107 25.78 2.31 -5.44
N LEU A 108 25.40 3.39 -6.13
CA LEU A 108 24.89 3.31 -7.49
C LEU A 108 26.10 3.45 -8.43
N PRO A 109 26.37 2.47 -9.30
CA PRO A 109 27.45 2.55 -10.29
C PRO A 109 27.29 3.78 -11.18
N SER A 110 28.42 4.43 -11.48
CA SER A 110 28.48 5.68 -12.26
C SER A 110 27.79 5.56 -13.62
N GLU A 111 27.82 4.37 -14.23
CA GLU A 111 27.19 4.12 -15.53
C GLU A 111 25.67 4.34 -15.50
N ILE A 112 24.99 3.99 -14.40
CA ILE A 112 23.53 4.14 -14.27
C ILE A 112 23.13 5.62 -14.11
N LEU A 113 23.97 6.42 -13.45
CA LEU A 113 23.76 7.84 -13.26
C LEU A 113 23.88 8.61 -14.57
N GLU A 114 24.88 8.25 -15.37
CA GLU A 114 25.15 8.88 -16.67
C GLU A 114 24.07 8.54 -17.71
N GLU A 115 23.60 7.29 -17.77
CA GLU A 115 22.57 6.86 -18.73
C GLU A 115 21.19 7.50 -18.48
N ASN A 116 20.90 7.91 -17.25
CA ASN A 116 19.59 8.48 -16.87
C ASN A 116 19.64 10.02 -16.69
N GLY A 117 20.76 10.67 -17.04
CA GLY A 117 20.90 12.12 -16.97
C GLY A 117 20.86 12.69 -15.55
N ILE A 118 21.19 11.87 -14.55
CA ILE A 118 21.21 12.25 -13.14
C ILE A 118 22.64 12.68 -12.81
N LYS A 119 22.87 14.00 -12.76
CA LYS A 119 24.13 14.60 -12.28
C LYS A 119 24.12 14.82 -10.78
#